data_AF-A0A7Y7BG64-F1
#
_entry.id   AF-A0A7Y7BG64-F1
#
_cell.length_a   1.000
_cell.length_b   1.000
_cell.length_c   1.000
_cell.angle_alpha   90.00
_cell.angle_beta   90.00
_cell.angle_gamma   90.00
#
_symmetry.space_group_name_H-M   'P 1'
#
loop_
_entity.id
_entity.type
_entity.pdbx_description
1 polymer ?
#
loop_
_entity_poly.entity_id
_entity_poly.type
_entity_poly.pdbx_seq_one_letter_code
_entity_poly.pdbx_strand_id
1 'polypeptide(L)'
;MRIKGYWLFVFLGLTVAAFFFYRQTQPSLSYDIAPEFDGNDYRNIYDYFKDYREDYKVPHPFHQRVLVPFIASVFGSDIIPSFQYVNLIFSLLSVAVLFLLWRDLGFELKWFWAAFIWL
;
A
#
# COMPACT_ATOMS: atom_id res chain seq x y z
N MET A 1 -11.08 -23.58 16.52
CA MET A 1 -10.55 -22.76 17.66
C MET A 1 -10.57 -21.29 17.29
N ARG A 2 -11.18 -20.43 18.14
CA ARG A 2 -11.16 -18.97 17.93
C ARG A 2 -9.73 -18.43 17.95
N ILE A 3 -9.41 -17.53 17.03
CA ILE A 3 -8.09 -16.93 16.91
C ILE A 3 -7.78 -16.02 18.11
N LYS A 4 -6.58 -16.17 18.67
CA LYS A 4 -6.11 -15.36 19.80
C LYS A 4 -5.43 -14.09 19.32
N GLY A 5 -5.46 -13.03 20.12
CA GLY A 5 -4.93 -11.71 19.74
C GLY A 5 -3.45 -11.69 19.35
N TYR A 6 -2.61 -12.55 19.94
CA TYR A 6 -1.18 -12.60 19.61
C TYR A 6 -0.90 -13.00 18.15
N TRP A 7 -1.83 -13.67 17.47
CA TRP A 7 -1.68 -14.02 16.05
C TRP A 7 -1.59 -12.80 15.15
N LEU A 8 -2.12 -11.64 15.59
CA LEU A 8 -1.98 -10.39 14.86
C LEU A 8 -0.51 -10.05 14.61
N PHE A 9 0.35 -10.20 15.62
CA PHE A 9 1.79 -9.92 15.48
C PHE A 9 2.48 -10.86 14.50
N VAL A 10 2.01 -12.10 14.41
CA VAL A 10 2.53 -13.07 13.42
C VAL A 10 2.19 -12.59 12.00
N PHE A 11 0.92 -12.25 11.74
CA PHE A 11 0.50 -11.78 10.41
C PHE A 11 1.18 -10.46 10.04
N LEU A 12 1.26 -9.49 10.96
CA LEU A 12 1.99 -8.25 10.73
C LEU A 12 3.47 -8.50 10.42
N GLY A 13 4.13 -9.38 11.19
CA GLY A 13 5.53 -9.75 10.93
C GLY A 13 5.73 -10.39 9.56
N LEU A 14 4.82 -11.28 9.15
CA LEU A 14 4.83 -11.88 7.82
C LEU A 14 4.60 -10.84 6.71
N THR A 15 3.69 -9.88 6.90
CA THR A 15 3.46 -8.78 5.95
C THR A 15 4.72 -7.93 5.77
N VAL A 16 5.41 -7.57 6.86
CA VAL A 16 6.69 -6.84 6.78
C VAL A 16 7.73 -7.67 6.01
N ALA A 17 7.89 -8.95 6.38
CA ALA A 17 8.87 -9.83 5.73
C ALA A 17 8.59 -9.98 4.22
N ALA A 18 7.33 -10.23 3.84
CA ALA A 18 6.90 -10.33 2.46
C ALA A 18 7.12 -9.00 1.71
N PHE A 19 6.76 -7.86 2.31
CA PHE A 19 6.96 -6.56 1.69
C PHE A 19 8.42 -6.29 1.34
N PHE A 20 9.35 -6.52 2.28
CA PHE A 20 10.78 -6.31 2.01
C PHE A 20 11.34 -7.34 1.03
N PHE A 21 10.86 -8.58 1.08
CA PHE A 21 11.23 -9.60 0.08
C PHE A 21 10.81 -9.20 -1.33
N TYR A 22 9.56 -8.78 -1.54
CA TYR A 22 9.09 -8.29 -2.83
C TYR A 22 9.80 -7.02 -3.27
N ARG A 23 10.03 -6.07 -2.35
CA ARG A 23 10.80 -4.85 -2.65
C ARG A 23 12.20 -5.14 -3.20
N GLN A 24 12.85 -6.21 -2.71
CA GLN A 24 14.18 -6.59 -3.15
C GLN A 24 14.19 -7.41 -4.44
N THR A 25 13.16 -8.23 -4.65
CA THR A 25 13.12 -9.21 -5.75
C THR A 25 12.37 -8.71 -6.98
N GLN A 26 11.41 -7.81 -6.81
CA GLN A 26 10.62 -7.27 -7.90
C GLN A 26 11.33 -6.06 -8.54
N PRO A 27 11.67 -6.11 -9.83
CA PRO A 27 12.27 -4.98 -10.50
C PRO A 27 11.30 -3.78 -10.51
N SER A 28 11.83 -2.57 -10.31
CA SER A 28 11.03 -1.36 -10.47
C SER A 28 10.62 -1.24 -11.94
N LEU A 29 9.31 -1.30 -12.21
CA LEU A 29 8.77 -0.98 -13.52
C LEU A 29 9.11 0.47 -13.84
N SER A 30 9.84 0.71 -14.93
CA SER A 30 9.97 2.07 -15.46
C SER A 30 8.65 2.46 -16.10
N TYR A 31 8.04 3.52 -15.58
CA TYR A 31 6.80 4.08 -16.12
C TYR A 31 7.01 4.87 -17.42
N ASP A 32 8.27 5.02 -17.86
CA ASP A 32 8.61 5.71 -19.11
C ASP A 32 8.21 4.89 -20.36
N ILE A 33 8.04 3.58 -20.21
CA ILE A 33 7.74 2.65 -21.31
C ILE A 33 6.24 2.64 -21.64
N ALA A 34 5.38 3.10 -20.73
CA ALA A 34 3.93 3.14 -20.93
C ALA A 34 3.31 4.35 -20.18
N PRO A 35 3.03 5.45 -20.90
CA PRO A 35 2.43 6.65 -20.32
C PRO A 35 1.08 6.40 -19.63
N GLU A 36 0.33 5.40 -20.11
CA GLU A 36 -1.02 5.04 -19.65
C GLU A 36 -1.05 4.34 -18.28
N PHE A 37 0.10 4.02 -17.68
CA PHE A 37 0.10 3.45 -16.34
C PHE A 37 -0.30 4.49 -15.29
N ASP A 38 -1.25 4.11 -14.43
CA ASP A 38 -1.75 4.88 -13.27
C ASP A 38 -0.63 5.54 -12.43
N GLY A 39 0.55 4.92 -12.37
CA GLY A 39 1.71 5.45 -11.64
C GLY A 39 2.17 6.83 -12.16
N ASN A 40 1.99 7.13 -13.45
CA ASN A 40 2.32 8.43 -14.02
C ASN A 40 1.35 9.52 -13.54
N ASP A 41 0.06 9.22 -13.47
CA ASP A 41 -0.94 10.14 -12.93
C ASP A 41 -0.72 10.38 -11.44
N TYR A 42 -0.43 9.33 -10.67
CA TYR A 42 -0.07 9.47 -9.26
C TYR A 42 1.23 10.25 -9.04
N ARG A 43 2.22 10.12 -9.93
CA ARG A 43 3.44 10.95 -9.93
C ARG A 43 3.10 12.43 -10.16
N ASN A 44 2.23 12.74 -11.12
CA ASN A 44 1.82 14.11 -11.41
C ASN A 44 1.18 14.80 -10.19
N ILE A 45 0.31 14.10 -9.48
CA ILE A 45 -0.31 14.60 -8.25
C ILE A 45 0.74 14.76 -7.13
N TYR A 46 1.63 13.77 -6.96
CA TYR A 46 2.70 13.81 -5.97
C TYR A 46 3.63 15.02 -6.17
N ASP A 47 4.07 15.25 -7.41
CA ASP A 47 4.97 16.35 -7.76
C ASP A 47 4.33 17.71 -7.50
N TYR A 48 3.01 17.84 -7.72
CA TYR A 48 2.28 19.04 -7.34
C TYR A 48 2.31 19.28 -5.84
N PHE A 49 2.04 18.25 -5.01
CA PHE A 49 2.10 18.40 -3.56
C PHE A 49 3.52 18.56 -2.99
N LYS A 50 4.55 18.28 -3.79
CA LYS A 50 5.96 18.55 -3.46
C LYS A 50 6.45 19.91 -3.93
N ASP A 51 5.57 20.72 -4.53
CA ASP A 51 5.91 21.99 -5.17
C ASP A 51 6.94 21.84 -6.31
N TYR A 52 7.06 20.65 -6.91
CA TYR A 52 7.87 20.41 -8.10
C TYR A 52 7.15 20.84 -9.38
N ARG A 53 5.83 21.01 -9.31
CA ARG A 53 4.97 21.52 -10.39
C ARG A 53 3.88 22.43 -9.82
N GLU A 54 3.50 23.43 -10.61
CA GLU A 54 2.47 24.42 -10.24
C GLU A 54 1.05 23.91 -10.49
N ASP A 55 0.86 22.93 -11.37
CA ASP A 55 -0.43 22.31 -11.67
C ASP A 55 -0.32 20.78 -11.84
N TYR A 56 -1.44 20.09 -11.63
CA TYR A 56 -1.61 18.70 -12.07
C TYR A 56 -2.93 18.57 -12.83
N LYS A 57 -2.84 18.12 -14.09
CA LYS A 57 -4.00 17.77 -14.92
C LYS A 57 -3.96 16.28 -15.16
N VAL A 58 -4.77 15.55 -14.39
CA VAL A 58 -4.93 14.10 -14.49
C VAL A 58 -6.37 13.76 -14.89
N PRO A 59 -6.59 12.71 -15.70
CA PRO A 59 -7.92 12.33 -16.14
C PRO A 59 -8.78 11.79 -14.98
N HIS A 60 -10.08 11.63 -15.22
CA HIS A 60 -10.92 10.80 -14.34
C HIS A 60 -10.42 9.34 -14.37
N PRO A 61 -10.32 8.63 -13.23
CA PRO A 61 -10.76 9.00 -11.88
C PRO A 61 -9.68 9.63 -10.99
N PHE A 62 -8.46 9.87 -11.49
CA PHE A 62 -7.30 10.25 -10.67
C PHE A 62 -7.43 11.62 -10.01
N HIS A 63 -8.15 12.56 -10.62
CA HIS A 63 -8.41 13.87 -10.01
C HIS A 63 -9.20 13.77 -8.69
N GLN A 64 -9.87 12.64 -8.43
CA GLN A 64 -10.58 12.38 -7.16
C GLN A 64 -9.75 11.51 -6.20
N ARG A 65 -8.71 10.82 -6.70
CA ARG A 65 -7.87 9.86 -5.95
C ARG A 65 -6.59 10.50 -5.44
N VAL A 66 -6.70 11.69 -4.86
CA VAL A 66 -5.54 12.50 -4.45
C VAL A 66 -4.95 12.11 -3.09
N LEU A 67 -5.69 11.34 -2.28
CA LEU A 67 -5.29 11.04 -0.90
C LEU A 67 -3.96 10.26 -0.82
N VAL A 68 -3.78 9.24 -1.67
CA VAL A 68 -2.56 8.42 -1.64
C VAL A 68 -1.32 9.25 -2.06
N PRO A 69 -1.33 9.97 -3.19
CA PRO A 69 -0.24 10.88 -3.55
C PRO A 69 0.02 11.98 -2.52
N PHE A 70 -1.03 12.53 -1.90
CA PHE A 70 -0.90 13.52 -0.83
C PHE A 70 -0.19 12.95 0.39
N ILE A 71 -0.61 11.78 0.86
CA ILE A 71 0.07 11.13 2.00
C ILE A 71 1.51 10.79 1.60
N ALA A 72 1.74 10.31 0.37
CA ALA A 72 3.08 10.03 -0.14
C ALA A 72 3.96 11.29 -0.14
N SER A 73 3.44 12.46 -0.52
CA SER A 73 4.23 13.70 -0.57
C SER A 73 4.66 14.23 0.81
N VAL A 74 4.02 13.77 1.89
CA VAL A 74 4.49 14.06 3.26
C VAL A 74 5.74 13.25 3.63
N PHE A 75 5.95 12.10 2.99
CA PHE A 75 7.19 11.33 3.12
C PHE A 75 8.33 12.02 2.32
N GLY A 76 9.54 11.43 2.28
CA GLY A 76 10.76 12.08 1.77
C GLY A 76 10.70 12.69 0.35
N SER A 77 11.84 13.14 -0.18
CA SER A 77 11.90 13.73 -1.52
C SER A 77 11.61 12.72 -2.63
N ASP A 78 12.00 11.46 -2.43
CA ASP A 78 12.04 10.47 -3.47
C ASP A 78 10.70 9.73 -3.61
N ILE A 79 10.13 9.79 -4.82
CA ILE A 79 8.80 9.23 -5.09
C ILE A 79 8.69 7.73 -4.77
N ILE A 80 9.68 6.92 -5.19
CA ILE A 80 9.61 5.46 -5.01
C ILE A 80 9.58 5.09 -3.52
N PRO A 81 10.53 5.53 -2.67
CA PRO A 81 10.45 5.29 -1.23
C PRO A 81 9.18 5.84 -0.59
N SER A 82 8.73 7.03 -0.97
CA SER A 82 7.51 7.65 -0.42
C SER A 82 6.26 6.77 -0.65
N PHE A 83 6.03 6.29 -1.88
CA PHE A 83 4.92 5.37 -2.16
C PHE A 83 5.12 3.99 -1.51
N GLN A 84 6.37 3.52 -1.38
CA GLN A 84 6.68 2.27 -0.66
C GLN A 84 6.27 2.37 0.82
N TYR A 85 6.51 3.50 1.49
CA TYR A 85 6.08 3.70 2.87
C TYR A 85 4.56 3.70 3.01
N VAL A 86 3.86 4.40 2.11
CA VAL A 86 2.38 4.39 2.10
C VAL A 86 1.86 2.98 1.91
N ASN A 87 2.38 2.24 0.93
CA ASN A 87 1.98 0.85 0.70
C ASN A 87 2.21 -0.02 1.94
N LEU A 88 3.38 0.06 2.59
CA LEU A 88 3.64 -0.72 3.80
C LEU A 88 2.66 -0.39 4.93
N ILE A 89 2.41 0.89 5.18
CA ILE A 89 1.47 1.33 6.23
C ILE A 89 0.07 0.80 5.94
N PHE A 90 -0.44 0.98 4.72
CA PHE A 90 -1.78 0.54 4.35
C PHE A 90 -1.92 -0.99 4.30
N SER A 91 -0.88 -1.73 3.93
CA SER A 91 -0.86 -3.20 4.02
C SER A 91 -0.97 -3.66 5.47
N LEU A 92 -0.19 -3.07 6.38
CA LEU A 92 -0.25 -3.41 7.81
C LEU A 92 -1.60 -3.05 8.43
N LEU A 93 -2.15 -1.88 8.10
CA LEU A 93 -3.47 -1.46 8.55
C LEU A 93 -4.57 -2.38 8.01
N SER A 94 -4.50 -2.77 6.74
CA SER A 94 -5.47 -3.68 6.12
C SER A 94 -5.46 -5.04 6.83
N VAL A 95 -4.28 -5.61 7.08
CA VAL A 95 -4.13 -6.86 7.83
C VAL A 95 -4.66 -6.71 9.26
N ALA A 96 -4.36 -5.61 9.95
CA ALA A 96 -4.86 -5.37 11.29
C ALA A 96 -6.39 -5.26 11.35
N VAL A 97 -7.01 -4.47 10.46
CA VAL A 97 -8.46 -4.30 10.40
C VAL A 97 -9.16 -5.60 10.05
N LEU A 98 -8.70 -6.31 9.02
CA LEU A 98 -9.25 -7.62 8.66
C LEU A 98 -9.09 -8.63 9.79
N PHE A 99 -7.94 -8.64 10.46
CA PHE A 99 -7.70 -9.49 11.61
C PHE A 99 -8.73 -9.26 12.73
N LEU A 100 -8.91 -7.99 13.11
CA LEU A 100 -9.83 -7.60 14.17
C LEU A 100 -11.28 -7.93 13.81
N LEU A 101 -11.69 -7.59 12.58
CA LEU A 101 -13.03 -7.86 12.06
C LEU A 101 -13.34 -9.36 12.09
N TRP A 102 -12.45 -10.18 11.55
CA TRP A 102 -12.71 -11.62 11.44
C TRP A 102 -12.65 -12.34 12.78
N ARG A 103 -11.83 -11.84 13.72
CA ARG A 103 -11.82 -12.31 15.10
C ARG A 103 -13.17 -12.03 15.76
N ASP A 104 -13.72 -10.85 15.54
CA ASP A 104 -15.04 -10.44 16.06
C ASP A 104 -16.17 -11.30 15.48
N LEU A 105 -16.09 -11.60 14.18
CA LEU A 105 -16.99 -12.55 13.50
C LEU A 105 -16.81 -14.01 13.96
N GLY A 106 -15.79 -14.31 14.76
CA GLY A 106 -15.56 -15.64 15.32
C GLY A 106 -14.93 -16.64 14.34
N PHE A 107 -14.29 -16.19 13.27
CA PHE A 107 -13.61 -17.07 12.32
C PHE A 107 -12.46 -17.87 12.97
N GLU A 108 -12.25 -19.07 12.43
CA GLU A 108 -11.14 -19.94 12.82
C GLU A 108 -9.83 -19.56 12.12
N LEU A 109 -8.70 -19.81 12.79
CA LEU A 109 -7.35 -19.49 12.29
C LEU A 109 -7.05 -20.03 10.87
N LYS A 110 -7.59 -21.20 10.49
CA LYS A 110 -7.37 -21.78 9.15
C LYS A 110 -7.87 -20.88 8.02
N TRP A 111 -8.96 -20.14 8.25
CA TRP A 111 -9.54 -19.23 7.26
C TRP A 111 -8.69 -17.97 7.12
N PHE A 112 -8.08 -17.50 8.20
CA PHE A 112 -7.11 -16.41 8.15
C PHE A 112 -5.91 -16.76 7.29
N TRP A 113 -5.34 -17.95 7.44
CA TRP A 113 -4.22 -18.38 6.60
C TRP A 113 -4.57 -18.41 5.12
N ALA A 114 -5.73 -18.98 4.78
CA ALA A 114 -6.19 -19.02 3.40
C ALA A 114 -6.33 -17.62 2.78
N ALA A 115 -6.90 -16.68 3.55
CA ALA A 115 -7.08 -15.31 3.09
C ALA A 115 -5.79 -14.50 3.05
N PHE A 116 -4.92 -14.68 4.04
CA PHE A 116 -3.64 -14.00 4.12
C PHE A 116 -2.70 -14.39 2.98
N ILE A 117 -2.74 -15.66 2.54
CA ILE A 117 -1.96 -16.13 1.38
C ILE A 117 -2.49 -15.53 0.08
N TRP A 118 -3.78 -15.21 0.01
CA TRP A 118 -4.39 -14.57 -1.16
C TRP A 118 -4.10 -13.06 -1.26
N LEU A 119 -3.69 -12.45 -0.14
CA LEU A 119 -3.48 -11.01 0.03
C LEU A 119 -2.02 -10.62 -0.27
#